data_AF-A0A1B6LI68-F1
#
_entry.id   AF-A0A1B6LI68-F1
#
_cell.length_a   1.000
_cell.length_b   1.000
_cell.length_c   1.000
_cell.angle_alpha   90.00
_cell.angle_beta   90.00
_cell.angle_gamma   90.00
#
_symmetry.space_group_name_H-M   'P 1'
#
loop_
_entity.id
_entity.type
_entity.pdbx_description
1 polymer ?
#
loop_
_entity_poly.entity_id
_entity_poly.type
_entity_poly.pdbx_seq_one_letter_code
_entity_poly.pdbx_strand_id
1 'polypeptide(L)'
;MVAADSRNANLRGQLEDLFKAMLVVWAKETEAYSYVSGQPDESDKKVMVRRVSGEFGFRIHGSRPVVVSAIEPSTPAETSGLEVGDIVISVNKINVLDASHSDVVKLAHGGSDTLELEVARTSDVFSPGNVTKPVIHGTLLRLSSSSKNRGTWVPRHFVLKQDHCLYYYKTETDSQPVGAVHLASYSITRTPDSGCPHSFRLSKKGALSLHLAATSSDKLEQWINALSLATKPLEEPWLDEKTLKLPPTRIQQPECAGTLCTLVHHRGKAWRRRFCLLKNACLYFYSDINADCASGMACLQGYRVQSSASGAKRFAFELVPPEPSLKHFYFYTDTEMDKKRWLAALEYSIDRWIKVS
;
A
#
# COMPACT_ATOMS: atom_id res chain seq x y z
N MET A 1 27.83 -12.56 -33.19
CA MET A 1 26.93 -12.91 -32.07
C MET A 1 26.51 -11.63 -31.34
N VAL A 2 25.71 -10.76 -31.97
CA VAL A 2 25.08 -9.55 -31.38
C VAL A 2 23.83 -9.23 -32.19
N ALA A 3 22.68 -9.85 -31.90
CA ALA A 3 21.41 -9.55 -32.61
C ALA A 3 20.14 -9.82 -31.78
N ALA A 4 20.27 -10.18 -30.50
CA ALA A 4 19.15 -10.51 -29.62
C ALA A 4 18.73 -9.33 -28.71
N ASP A 5 19.63 -8.38 -28.43
CA ASP A 5 19.37 -7.27 -27.49
C ASP A 5 18.50 -6.14 -28.07
N SER A 6 18.57 -5.88 -29.38
CA SER A 6 17.84 -4.76 -30.00
C SER A 6 16.34 -5.00 -30.12
N ARG A 7 15.90 -6.26 -30.23
CA ARG A 7 14.48 -6.61 -30.40
C ARG A 7 13.67 -6.49 -29.11
N ASN A 8 14.26 -6.85 -27.96
CA ASN A 8 13.61 -6.70 -26.65
C ASN A 8 13.51 -5.23 -26.22
N ALA A 9 14.52 -4.41 -26.54
CA ALA A 9 14.45 -2.96 -26.33
C ALA A 9 13.32 -2.33 -27.18
N ASN A 10 13.14 -2.79 -28.42
CA ASN A 10 12.09 -2.32 -29.32
C ASN A 10 10.68 -2.69 -28.83
N LEU A 11 10.46 -3.94 -28.39
CA LEU A 11 9.15 -4.37 -27.87
C LEU A 11 8.77 -3.63 -26.58
N ARG A 12 9.73 -3.43 -25.67
CA ARG A 12 9.50 -2.67 -24.45
C ARG A 12 9.12 -1.22 -24.76
N GLY A 13 9.83 -0.57 -25.69
CA GLY A 13 9.48 0.78 -26.14
C GLY A 13 8.08 0.85 -26.76
N GLN A 14 7.74 -0.11 -27.63
CA GLN A 14 6.42 -0.20 -28.25
C GLN A 14 5.30 -0.42 -27.23
N LEU A 15 5.51 -1.24 -26.20
CA LEU A 15 4.55 -1.46 -25.11
C LEU A 15 4.43 -0.23 -24.21
N GLU A 16 5.53 0.47 -23.92
CA GLU A 16 5.51 1.73 -23.18
C GLU A 16 4.75 2.81 -23.97
N ASP A 17 4.90 2.88 -25.28
CA ASP A 17 4.19 3.84 -26.13
C ASP A 17 2.71 3.49 -26.29
N LEU A 18 2.37 2.20 -26.39
CA LEU A 18 0.98 1.74 -26.38
C LEU A 18 0.31 2.07 -25.03
N PHE A 19 1.00 1.83 -23.92
CA PHE A 19 0.48 2.14 -22.59
C PHE A 19 0.25 3.65 -22.41
N LYS A 20 1.19 4.50 -22.84
CA LYS A 20 1.00 5.96 -22.86
C LYS A 20 -0.21 6.35 -23.71
N ALA A 21 -0.37 5.77 -24.90
CA ALA A 21 -1.52 6.04 -25.76
C ALA A 21 -2.84 5.65 -25.09
N MET A 22 -2.89 4.50 -24.41
CA MET A 22 -4.08 4.07 -23.64
C MET A 22 -4.40 5.03 -22.50
N LEU A 23 -3.41 5.53 -21.76
CA LEU A 23 -3.61 6.53 -20.71
C LEU A 23 -4.15 7.85 -21.26
N VAL A 24 -3.65 8.30 -22.41
CA VAL A 24 -4.13 9.51 -23.08
C VAL A 24 -5.57 9.34 -23.58
N VAL A 25 -5.88 8.20 -24.19
CA VAL A 25 -7.25 7.88 -24.63
C VAL A 25 -8.21 7.86 -23.46
N TRP A 26 -7.82 7.21 -22.36
CA TRP A 26 -8.63 7.17 -21.14
C TRP A 26 -8.86 8.56 -20.56
N ALA A 27 -7.81 9.38 -20.40
CA ALA A 27 -7.96 10.75 -19.90
C ALA A 27 -8.88 11.60 -20.81
N LYS A 28 -8.78 11.45 -22.13
CA LYS A 28 -9.64 12.14 -23.10
C LYS A 28 -11.08 11.62 -23.09
N GLU A 29 -11.28 10.32 -22.88
CA GLU A 29 -12.59 9.70 -22.72
C GLU A 29 -13.27 10.23 -21.45
N THR A 30 -12.56 10.27 -20.33
CA THR A 30 -13.03 10.84 -19.06
C THR A 30 -13.39 12.32 -19.20
N GLU A 31 -12.52 13.12 -19.83
CA GLU A 31 -12.77 14.54 -20.11
C GLU A 31 -14.05 14.71 -20.95
N ALA A 32 -14.23 13.89 -22.00
CA ALA A 32 -15.44 13.91 -22.83
C ALA A 32 -16.71 13.48 -22.07
N TYR A 33 -16.62 12.47 -21.21
CA TYR A 33 -17.75 12.03 -20.37
C TYR A 33 -18.19 13.12 -19.38
N SER A 34 -17.25 13.84 -18.77
CA SER A 34 -17.58 14.96 -17.86
C SER A 34 -18.33 16.08 -18.59
N TYR A 35 -17.96 16.35 -19.85
CA TYR A 35 -18.58 17.37 -20.69
C TYR A 35 -20.00 16.99 -21.14
N VAL A 36 -20.23 15.71 -21.43
CA VAL A 36 -21.53 15.19 -21.90
C VAL A 36 -22.51 14.95 -20.75
N SER A 37 -22.03 14.50 -19.58
CA SER A 37 -22.88 14.15 -18.42
C SER A 37 -23.23 15.34 -17.52
N GLY A 38 -22.49 16.46 -17.62
CA GLY A 38 -22.72 17.65 -16.79
C GLY A 38 -22.46 17.44 -15.30
N GLN A 39 -21.88 16.30 -14.91
CA GLN A 39 -21.41 16.02 -13.56
C GLN A 39 -19.88 15.99 -13.57
N PRO A 40 -19.19 16.68 -12.63
CA PRO A 40 -17.76 16.52 -12.48
C PRO A 40 -17.48 15.07 -12.09
N ASP A 41 -16.67 14.38 -12.89
CA ASP A 41 -16.28 13.00 -12.58
C ASP A 41 -15.42 13.00 -11.30
N GLU A 42 -15.68 12.05 -10.39
CA GLU A 42 -14.95 11.93 -9.11
C GLU A 42 -13.48 11.54 -9.30
N SER A 43 -13.09 11.09 -10.51
CA SER A 43 -11.74 10.64 -10.85
C SER A 43 -10.75 11.77 -11.15
N ASP A 44 -11.25 12.97 -11.50
CA ASP A 44 -10.46 14.16 -11.81
C ASP A 44 -10.45 15.11 -10.62
N LYS A 45 -9.33 15.12 -9.89
CA LYS A 45 -9.19 15.95 -8.69
C LYS A 45 -8.48 17.26 -9.05
N LYS A 46 -9.14 18.39 -8.77
CA LYS A 46 -8.47 19.70 -8.77
C LYS A 46 -7.66 19.87 -7.48
N VAL A 47 -6.35 20.00 -7.63
CA VAL A 47 -5.39 20.13 -6.55
C VAL A 47 -4.79 21.55 -6.60
N MET A 48 -4.93 22.27 -5.50
CA MET A 48 -4.37 23.61 -5.33
C MET A 48 -3.11 23.53 -4.47
N VAL A 49 -1.94 23.65 -5.09
CA VAL A 49 -0.67 23.67 -4.35
C VAL A 49 -0.27 25.11 -4.12
N ARG A 50 -0.36 25.60 -2.88
CA ARG A 50 0.04 26.96 -2.53
C ARG A 50 1.32 26.95 -1.71
N ARG A 51 2.38 27.55 -2.24
CA ARG A 51 3.64 27.75 -1.52
C ARG A 51 3.66 29.11 -0.82
N VAL A 52 4.30 29.18 0.33
CA VAL A 52 4.58 30.44 1.05
C VAL A 52 5.99 30.95 0.71
N SER A 53 6.95 30.03 0.54
CA SER A 53 8.31 30.29 0.07
C SER A 53 8.94 28.98 -0.40
N GLY A 54 9.87 29.03 -1.36
CA GLY A 54 10.60 27.84 -1.83
C GLY A 54 9.90 27.06 -2.95
N GLU A 55 10.08 25.74 -2.98
CA GLU A 55 9.53 24.85 -4.01
C GLU A 55 8.13 24.32 -3.60
N PHE A 56 7.36 23.82 -4.58
CA PHE A 56 6.08 23.18 -4.30
C PHE A 56 6.22 21.81 -3.61
N GLY A 57 7.39 21.16 -3.73
CA GLY A 57 7.72 19.93 -3.00
C GLY A 57 7.22 18.64 -3.65
N PHE A 58 7.13 18.60 -4.98
CA PHE A 58 6.85 17.36 -5.72
C PHE A 58 7.73 17.27 -6.97
N ARG A 59 7.98 16.04 -7.42
CA ARG A 59 8.75 15.76 -8.65
C ARG A 59 7.89 15.08 -9.67
N ILE A 60 8.04 15.47 -10.93
CA ILE A 60 7.34 14.89 -12.06
C ILE A 60 8.31 14.14 -12.98
N HIS A 61 7.81 13.12 -13.67
CA HIS A 61 8.55 12.37 -14.68
C HIS A 61 7.65 12.02 -15.87
N GLY A 62 8.25 11.43 -16.91
CA GLY A 62 7.53 11.13 -18.13
C GLY A 62 7.33 12.36 -19.02
N SER A 63 6.79 12.11 -20.20
CA SER A 63 6.47 13.11 -21.21
C SER A 63 5.38 12.49 -22.07
N ARG A 64 4.22 13.15 -22.18
CA ARG A 64 3.04 12.65 -22.89
C ARG A 64 2.57 11.25 -22.43
N PRO A 65 2.03 11.10 -21.20
CA PRO A 65 1.72 12.13 -20.21
C PRO A 65 2.83 12.32 -19.16
N VAL A 66 2.69 13.36 -18.35
CA VAL A 66 3.56 13.65 -17.20
C VAL A 66 2.90 13.13 -15.92
N VAL A 67 3.70 12.50 -15.05
CA VAL A 67 3.24 11.79 -13.85
C VAL A 67 4.01 12.27 -12.62
N VAL A 68 3.34 12.34 -11.47
CA VAL A 68 3.98 12.64 -10.18
C VAL A 68 4.79 11.44 -9.70
N SER A 69 6.11 11.62 -9.56
CA SER A 69 7.07 10.58 -9.13
C SER A 69 7.37 10.57 -7.63
N ALA A 70 7.27 11.72 -6.98
CA ALA A 70 7.61 11.87 -5.57
C ALA A 70 6.94 13.11 -4.99
N ILE A 71 6.63 13.04 -3.70
CA ILE A 71 6.16 14.16 -2.88
C ILE A 71 7.07 14.24 -1.66
N GLU A 72 7.55 15.45 -1.38
CA GLU A 72 8.49 15.70 -0.30
C GLU A 72 7.73 15.97 1.01
N PRO A 73 8.10 15.33 2.13
CA PRO A 73 7.43 15.55 3.41
C PRO A 73 7.51 17.00 3.87
N SER A 74 6.47 17.47 4.56
CA SER A 74 6.38 18.83 5.11
C SER A 74 6.42 19.94 4.05
N THR A 75 6.02 19.64 2.82
CA THR A 75 5.93 20.61 1.72
C THR A 75 4.47 20.89 1.33
N PRO A 76 4.19 21.99 0.60
CA PRO A 76 2.85 22.32 0.14
C PRO A 76 2.14 21.18 -0.61
N ALA A 77 2.88 20.42 -1.44
CA ALA A 77 2.33 19.31 -2.22
C ALA A 77 1.77 18.16 -1.36
N GLU A 78 2.38 17.87 -0.21
CA GLU A 78 1.86 16.84 0.72
C GLU A 78 0.50 17.28 1.29
N THR A 79 0.39 18.55 1.68
CA THR A 79 -0.83 19.09 2.30
C THR A 79 -1.95 19.41 1.31
N SER A 80 -1.65 19.51 0.00
CA SER A 80 -2.66 19.81 -1.03
C SER A 80 -3.43 18.58 -1.50
N GLY A 81 -3.05 17.37 -1.06
CA GLY A 81 -3.67 16.12 -1.46
C GLY A 81 -3.26 15.62 -2.85
N LEU A 82 -2.13 16.12 -3.37
CA LEU A 82 -1.43 15.51 -4.51
C LEU A 82 -0.90 14.14 -4.09
N GLU A 83 -0.86 13.15 -4.98
CA GLU A 83 -0.29 11.83 -4.67
C GLU A 83 0.71 11.37 -5.73
N VAL A 84 1.62 10.48 -5.33
CA VAL A 84 2.53 9.83 -6.26
C VAL A 84 1.73 8.89 -7.17
N GLY A 85 2.00 8.97 -8.47
CA GLY A 85 1.25 8.25 -9.49
C GLY A 85 0.14 9.06 -10.15
N ASP A 86 -0.19 10.26 -9.65
CA ASP A 86 -1.13 11.15 -10.32
C ASP A 86 -0.66 11.51 -11.74
N ILE A 87 -1.55 11.38 -12.72
CA ILE A 87 -1.32 11.84 -14.10
C ILE A 87 -1.74 13.31 -14.17
N VAL A 88 -0.85 14.19 -14.61
CA VAL A 88 -1.16 15.62 -14.74
C VAL A 88 -1.94 15.84 -16.03
N ILE A 89 -3.22 16.22 -15.89
CA ILE A 89 -4.13 16.53 -17.00
C ILE A 89 -3.94 17.98 -17.41
N SER A 90 -3.96 18.91 -16.45
CA SER A 90 -3.78 20.34 -16.70
C SER A 90 -2.95 21.05 -15.64
N VAL A 91 -2.24 22.10 -16.06
CA VAL A 91 -1.47 23.00 -15.20
C VAL A 91 -1.97 24.42 -15.43
N ASN A 92 -2.48 25.07 -14.39
CA ASN A 92 -3.09 26.40 -14.47
C ASN A 92 -4.12 26.49 -15.60
N LYS A 93 -4.98 25.47 -15.72
CA LYS A 93 -6.05 25.34 -16.74
C LYS A 93 -5.56 25.12 -18.17
N ILE A 94 -4.26 24.92 -18.38
CA ILE A 94 -3.69 24.53 -19.67
C ILE A 94 -3.55 23.02 -19.68
N ASN A 95 -4.24 22.33 -20.58
CA ASN A 95 -4.12 20.87 -20.74
C ASN A 95 -2.67 20.52 -21.15
N VAL A 96 -2.10 19.52 -20.47
CA VAL A 96 -0.70 19.10 -20.64
C VAL A 96 -0.54 17.62 -21.00
N LEU A 97 -1.63 16.90 -21.31
CA LEU A 97 -1.58 15.46 -21.59
C LEU A 97 -0.63 15.12 -22.74
N ASP A 98 -0.57 15.97 -23.76
CA ASP A 98 0.31 15.83 -24.94
C ASP A 98 1.56 16.74 -24.87
N ALA A 99 1.77 17.44 -23.75
CA ALA A 99 2.89 18.36 -23.57
C ALA A 99 4.21 17.63 -23.25
N SER A 100 5.33 18.27 -23.63
CA SER A 100 6.65 17.77 -23.23
C SER A 100 6.92 18.03 -21.76
N HIS A 101 7.76 17.20 -21.12
CA HIS A 101 8.20 17.42 -19.74
C HIS A 101 8.65 18.88 -19.50
N SER A 102 9.48 19.41 -20.40
CA SER A 102 10.01 20.77 -20.32
C SER A 102 8.92 21.84 -20.38
N ASP A 103 7.86 21.62 -21.15
CA ASP A 103 6.76 22.58 -21.26
C ASP A 103 5.89 22.56 -20.02
N VAL A 104 5.61 21.37 -19.45
CA VAL A 104 4.90 21.25 -18.17
C VAL A 104 5.68 21.94 -17.05
N VAL A 105 7.00 21.77 -17.00
CA VAL A 105 7.86 22.46 -16.03
C VAL A 105 7.79 23.98 -16.22
N LYS A 106 7.85 24.49 -17.46
CA LYS A 106 7.70 25.93 -17.72
C LYS A 106 6.35 26.48 -17.27
N LEU A 107 5.27 25.75 -17.54
CA LEU A 107 3.91 26.12 -17.11
C LEU A 107 3.79 26.16 -15.59
N ALA A 108 4.38 25.19 -14.88
CA ALA A 108 4.39 25.16 -13.42
C ALA A 108 5.24 26.30 -12.81
N HIS A 109 6.27 26.75 -13.51
CA HIS A 109 7.12 27.89 -13.10
C HIS A 109 6.61 29.24 -13.63
N GLY A 110 5.47 29.29 -14.33
CA GLY A 110 4.95 30.46 -15.04
C GLY A 110 4.52 31.65 -14.19
N GLY A 111 4.81 31.69 -12.88
CA GLY A 111 4.85 32.94 -12.11
C GLY A 111 3.82 33.13 -10.99
N SER A 112 3.18 32.07 -10.49
CA SER A 112 2.24 32.15 -9.35
C SER A 112 2.74 31.34 -8.16
N ASP A 113 2.50 31.83 -6.94
CA ASP A 113 2.71 31.07 -5.70
C ASP A 113 1.63 30.03 -5.45
N THR A 114 0.59 30.01 -6.29
CA THR A 114 -0.44 28.99 -6.31
C THR A 114 -0.42 28.28 -7.66
N LEU A 115 -0.27 26.96 -7.62
CA LEU A 115 -0.32 26.07 -8.77
C LEU A 115 -1.66 25.31 -8.76
N GLU A 116 -2.48 25.54 -9.78
CA GLU A 116 -3.71 24.79 -10.00
C GLU A 116 -3.39 23.57 -10.88
N LEU A 117 -3.58 22.38 -10.35
CA LEU A 117 -3.38 21.13 -11.07
C LEU A 117 -4.72 20.41 -11.20
N GLU A 118 -4.97 19.86 -12.38
CA GLU A 118 -6.00 18.85 -12.59
C GLU A 118 -5.30 17.53 -12.81
N VAL A 119 -5.63 16.53 -12.00
CA VAL A 119 -4.95 15.25 -12.03
C VAL A 119 -5.93 14.08 -12.12
N ALA A 120 -5.53 13.08 -12.88
CA ALA A 120 -6.18 11.78 -12.93
C ALA A 120 -5.52 10.85 -11.91
N ARG A 121 -6.31 10.28 -11.00
CA ARG A 121 -5.81 9.30 -10.01
C ARG A 121 -5.53 7.96 -10.67
N THR A 122 -4.26 7.59 -10.83
CA THR A 122 -3.89 6.26 -11.38
C THR A 122 -4.23 5.11 -10.42
N SER A 123 -4.42 5.38 -9.13
CA SER A 123 -4.89 4.39 -8.14
C SER A 123 -6.27 3.82 -8.46
N ASP A 124 -7.10 4.61 -9.15
CA ASP A 124 -8.48 4.25 -9.50
C ASP A 124 -8.52 3.46 -10.82
N VAL A 125 -7.54 3.67 -11.70
CA VAL A 125 -7.38 2.97 -12.99
C VAL A 125 -7.09 1.47 -12.82
N PHE A 126 -6.42 1.07 -11.73
CA PHE A 126 -6.12 -0.33 -11.43
C PHE A 126 -7.00 -0.94 -10.33
N SER A 127 -8.10 -0.26 -9.98
CA SER A 127 -9.09 -0.70 -9.01
C SER A 127 -10.47 -0.59 -9.66
N PRO A 128 -10.97 -1.61 -10.40
CA PRO A 128 -12.38 -1.59 -10.77
C PRO A 128 -13.19 -1.67 -9.47
N GLY A 129 -13.75 -0.53 -9.05
CA GLY A 129 -14.85 -0.39 -8.09
C GLY A 129 -14.66 -1.07 -6.73
N ASN A 130 -14.17 -0.31 -5.75
CA ASN A 130 -14.83 -0.13 -4.45
C ASN A 130 -13.86 0.51 -3.45
N VAL A 131 -14.05 1.81 -3.19
CA VAL A 131 -13.77 2.35 -1.86
C VAL A 131 -14.79 1.68 -0.92
N THR A 132 -14.47 0.48 -0.43
CA THR A 132 -15.39 -0.27 0.43
C THR A 132 -15.53 0.46 1.76
N LYS A 133 -16.75 0.95 2.06
CA LYS A 133 -17.07 1.47 3.39
C LYS A 133 -16.68 0.43 4.46
N PRO A 134 -16.06 0.85 5.57
CA PRO A 134 -15.69 -0.07 6.63
C PRO A 134 -16.92 -0.79 7.18
N VAL A 135 -16.78 -2.09 7.49
CA VAL A 135 -17.86 -2.92 8.07
C VAL A 135 -18.25 -2.38 9.44
N ILE A 136 -17.26 -2.00 10.24
CA ILE A 136 -17.45 -1.29 11.50
C ILE A 136 -16.19 -0.52 11.84
N HIS A 137 -16.33 0.66 12.45
CA HIS A 137 -15.22 1.41 13.01
C HIS A 137 -15.61 2.04 14.35
N GLY A 138 -14.61 2.42 15.12
CA GLY A 138 -14.81 3.10 16.41
C GLY A 138 -13.74 2.78 17.44
N THR A 139 -13.81 3.49 18.56
CA THR A 139 -12.82 3.37 19.63
C THR A 139 -13.09 2.14 20.50
N LEU A 140 -12.06 1.31 20.68
CA LEU A 140 -12.03 0.24 21.66
C LEU A 140 -10.81 0.41 22.58
N LEU A 141 -10.94 -0.06 23.81
CA LEU A 141 -9.80 -0.20 24.70
C LEU A 141 -9.02 -1.46 24.32
N ARG A 142 -7.71 -1.35 24.20
CA ARG A 142 -6.80 -2.49 23.96
C ARG A 142 -5.90 -2.69 25.17
N LEU A 143 -5.78 -3.92 25.64
CA LEU A 143 -4.80 -4.26 26.66
C LEU A 143 -3.39 -4.20 26.07
N SER A 144 -2.54 -3.36 26.66
CA SER A 144 -1.16 -3.18 26.24
C SER A 144 -0.35 -4.46 26.45
N SER A 145 0.29 -4.93 25.37
CA SER A 145 1.25 -6.04 25.38
C SER A 145 2.70 -5.56 25.63
N SER A 146 2.92 -4.25 25.74
CA SER A 146 4.26 -3.68 25.94
C SER A 146 4.82 -4.07 27.31
N SER A 147 6.12 -4.41 27.35
CA SER A 147 6.83 -4.77 28.59
C SER A 147 6.81 -3.67 29.65
N LYS A 148 6.71 -2.39 29.24
CA LYS A 148 6.69 -1.23 30.14
C LYS A 148 5.33 -0.97 30.78
N ASN A 149 4.23 -1.32 30.10
CA ASN A 149 2.85 -1.04 30.50
C ASN A 149 1.97 -2.30 30.41
N ARG A 150 2.50 -3.45 30.85
CA ARG A 150 1.78 -4.72 30.75
C ARG A 150 0.55 -4.67 31.65
N GLY A 151 -0.63 -4.89 31.08
CA GLY A 151 -1.89 -4.91 31.83
C GLY A 151 -2.68 -3.59 31.86
N THR A 152 -2.20 -2.53 31.20
CA THR A 152 -2.96 -1.27 31.09
C THR A 152 -3.85 -1.27 29.84
N TRP A 153 -5.11 -0.86 29.99
CA TRP A 153 -6.03 -0.65 28.87
C TRP A 153 -5.81 0.72 28.23
N VAL A 154 -5.65 0.75 26.91
CA VAL A 154 -5.35 1.98 26.16
C VAL A 154 -6.35 2.14 25.01
N PRO A 155 -6.99 3.31 24.84
CA PRO A 155 -7.91 3.55 23.74
C PRO A 155 -7.18 3.53 22.39
N ARG A 156 -7.78 2.86 21.40
CA ARG A 156 -7.34 2.84 20.01
C ARG A 156 -8.58 2.91 19.11
N HIS A 157 -8.47 3.60 17.99
CA HIS A 157 -9.53 3.60 16.99
C HIS A 157 -9.36 2.36 16.12
N PHE A 158 -10.37 1.51 16.04
CA PHE A 158 -10.35 0.29 15.23
C PHE A 158 -11.22 0.45 14.00
N VAL A 159 -10.80 -0.14 12.89
CA VAL A 159 -11.53 -0.16 11.62
C VAL A 159 -11.49 -1.58 11.08
N LEU A 160 -12.64 -2.23 10.97
CA LEU A 160 -12.80 -3.51 10.29
C LEU A 160 -13.25 -3.24 8.86
N LYS A 161 -12.48 -3.72 7.89
CA LYS A 161 -12.80 -3.60 6.47
C LYS A 161 -13.45 -4.89 5.94
N GLN A 162 -14.00 -4.82 4.72
CA GLN A 162 -14.62 -5.96 4.04
C GLN A 162 -13.60 -7.05 3.66
N ASP A 163 -12.32 -6.70 3.61
CA ASP A 163 -11.17 -7.62 3.47
C ASP A 163 -10.84 -8.38 4.78
N HIS A 164 -11.75 -8.37 5.77
CA HIS A 164 -11.59 -9.04 7.06
C HIS A 164 -10.30 -8.65 7.83
N CYS A 165 -9.67 -7.53 7.45
CA CYS A 165 -8.55 -6.96 8.15
C CYS A 165 -9.06 -5.93 9.15
N LEU A 166 -8.60 -6.10 10.39
CA LEU A 166 -8.83 -5.19 11.49
C LEU A 166 -7.61 -4.28 11.64
N TYR A 167 -7.77 -3.02 11.28
CA TYR A 167 -6.77 -1.98 11.45
C TYR A 167 -7.00 -1.26 12.77
N TYR A 168 -5.95 -0.79 13.41
CA TYR A 168 -6.09 0.07 14.57
C TYR A 168 -5.07 1.19 14.64
N TYR A 169 -5.53 2.36 15.04
CA TYR A 169 -4.83 3.64 15.02
C TYR A 169 -4.72 4.20 16.45
N LYS A 170 -3.80 5.15 16.69
CA LYS A 170 -3.77 5.81 18.01
C LYS A 170 -5.02 6.66 18.20
N THR A 171 -5.42 7.37 17.15
CA THR A 171 -6.59 8.24 17.07
C THR A 171 -7.28 8.09 15.71
N GLU A 172 -8.50 8.61 15.58
CA GLU A 172 -9.30 8.55 14.35
C GLU A 172 -8.73 9.42 13.21
N THR A 173 -7.97 10.46 13.53
CA THR A 173 -7.35 11.38 12.56
C THR A 173 -6.00 10.90 12.04
N ASP A 174 -5.47 9.80 12.59
CA ASP A 174 -4.16 9.28 12.18
C ASP A 174 -4.27 8.57 10.83
N SER A 175 -3.44 8.99 9.88
CA SER A 175 -3.34 8.36 8.55
C SER A 175 -2.59 7.02 8.55
N GLN A 176 -1.87 6.69 9.63
CA GLN A 176 -0.99 5.52 9.73
C GLN A 176 -1.43 4.58 10.88
N PRO A 177 -1.76 3.31 10.60
CA PRO A 177 -2.20 2.37 11.62
C PRO A 177 -1.02 1.95 12.48
N VAL A 178 -1.30 1.78 13.77
CA VAL A 178 -0.35 1.18 14.71
C VAL A 178 -0.17 -0.30 14.41
N GLY A 179 -1.19 -0.96 13.87
CA GLY A 179 -1.09 -2.30 13.34
C GLY A 179 -2.36 -2.76 12.63
N ALA A 180 -2.25 -3.91 11.97
CA ALA A 180 -3.33 -4.55 11.24
C ALA A 180 -3.35 -6.06 11.55
N VAL A 181 -4.54 -6.65 11.58
CA VAL A 181 -4.72 -8.08 11.84
C VAL A 181 -5.74 -8.66 10.87
N HIS A 182 -5.32 -9.62 10.05
CA HIS A 182 -6.23 -10.43 9.25
C HIS A 182 -6.95 -11.46 10.15
N LEU A 183 -8.27 -11.37 10.25
CA LEU A 183 -9.05 -12.09 11.26
C LEU A 183 -9.37 -13.55 10.90
N ALA A 184 -9.03 -14.02 9.70
CA ALA A 184 -9.36 -15.40 9.33
C ALA A 184 -8.78 -16.43 10.31
N SER A 185 -9.67 -17.32 10.76
CA SER A 185 -9.37 -18.40 11.72
C SER A 185 -8.97 -17.91 13.12
N TYR A 186 -9.28 -16.66 13.48
CA TYR A 186 -9.22 -16.22 14.87
C TYR A 186 -10.43 -16.75 15.65
N SER A 187 -10.25 -17.04 16.93
CA SER A 187 -11.33 -17.26 17.87
C SER A 187 -11.62 -15.99 18.65
N ILE A 188 -12.91 -15.74 18.87
CA ILE A 188 -13.39 -14.66 19.75
C ILE A 188 -13.82 -15.30 21.07
N THR A 189 -13.31 -14.80 22.18
CA THR A 189 -13.69 -15.29 23.53
C THR A 189 -14.03 -14.10 24.41
N ARG A 190 -15.23 -14.08 24.99
CA ARG A 190 -15.60 -13.04 25.97
C ARG A 190 -14.79 -13.23 27.25
N THR A 191 -14.31 -12.14 27.85
CA THR A 191 -13.40 -12.19 29.00
C THR A 191 -13.85 -11.25 30.13
N PRO A 192 -15.09 -11.38 30.64
CA PRO A 192 -15.64 -10.46 31.65
C PRO A 192 -14.75 -10.35 32.89
N ASP A 193 -14.00 -11.40 33.22
CA ASP A 193 -13.11 -11.47 34.40
C ASP A 193 -11.77 -10.75 34.22
N SER A 194 -11.54 -10.06 33.10
CA SER A 194 -10.27 -9.37 32.80
C SER A 194 -10.08 -8.03 33.53
N GLY A 195 -11.00 -7.67 34.43
CA GLY A 195 -11.00 -6.39 35.15
C GLY A 195 -11.48 -5.20 34.33
N CYS A 196 -11.87 -5.41 33.07
CA CYS A 196 -12.52 -4.41 32.22
C CYS A 196 -13.87 -4.95 31.73
N PRO A 197 -15.00 -4.26 32.01
CA PRO A 197 -16.30 -4.68 31.53
C PRO A 197 -16.33 -4.68 30.00
N HIS A 198 -17.21 -5.50 29.43
CA HIS A 198 -17.40 -5.59 27.98
C HIS A 198 -16.13 -5.98 27.21
N SER A 199 -15.27 -6.77 27.82
CA SER A 199 -14.00 -7.21 27.24
C SER A 199 -14.11 -8.56 26.55
N PHE A 200 -13.32 -8.71 25.50
CA PHE A 200 -13.22 -9.91 24.68
C PHE A 200 -11.80 -10.04 24.11
N ARG A 201 -11.43 -11.26 23.76
CA ARG A 201 -10.12 -11.61 23.22
C ARG A 201 -10.27 -12.19 21.82
N LEU A 202 -9.44 -11.70 20.91
CA LEU A 202 -9.16 -12.30 19.62
C LEU A 202 -7.85 -13.10 19.73
N SER A 203 -7.88 -14.38 19.39
CA SER A 203 -6.68 -15.22 19.45
C SER A 203 -6.59 -16.21 18.31
N LYS A 204 -5.38 -16.46 17.82
CA LYS A 204 -5.06 -17.52 16.86
C LYS A 204 -3.71 -18.13 17.22
N LYS A 205 -3.60 -19.46 17.13
CA LYS A 205 -2.38 -20.19 17.48
C LYS A 205 -1.21 -19.69 16.62
N GLY A 206 -0.16 -19.17 17.26
CA GLY A 206 1.04 -18.67 16.59
C GLY A 206 0.89 -17.27 15.97
N ALA A 207 -0.22 -16.57 16.21
CA ALA A 207 -0.44 -15.20 15.75
C ALA A 207 -0.64 -14.24 16.94
N LEU A 208 -0.78 -12.95 16.63
CA LEU A 208 -1.07 -11.92 17.63
C LEU A 208 -2.37 -12.24 18.38
N SER A 209 -2.38 -12.11 19.69
CA SER A 209 -3.62 -12.06 20.46
C SER A 209 -3.94 -10.61 20.83
N LEU A 210 -5.16 -10.17 20.49
CA LEU A 210 -5.68 -8.86 20.88
C LEU A 210 -6.68 -9.04 22.01
N HIS A 211 -6.47 -8.32 23.11
CA HIS A 211 -7.44 -8.24 24.20
C HIS A 211 -8.08 -6.85 24.15
N LEU A 212 -9.38 -6.81 23.88
CA LEU A 212 -10.14 -5.61 23.56
C LEU A 212 -11.31 -5.43 24.53
N ALA A 213 -11.78 -4.20 24.72
CA ALA A 213 -12.99 -3.90 25.47
C ALA A 213 -13.76 -2.74 24.84
N ALA A 214 -15.08 -2.89 24.76
CA ALA A 214 -15.98 -1.86 24.28
C ALA A 214 -16.40 -0.91 25.41
N THR A 215 -16.85 0.29 25.06
CA THR A 215 -17.32 1.29 26.03
C THR A 215 -18.73 1.00 26.55
N SER A 216 -19.50 0.15 25.88
CA SER A 216 -20.84 -0.27 26.29
C SER A 216 -21.17 -1.69 25.83
N SER A 217 -22.21 -2.27 26.42
CA SER A 217 -22.72 -3.59 26.03
C SER A 217 -23.22 -3.61 24.58
N ASP A 218 -23.90 -2.56 24.12
CA ASP A 218 -24.40 -2.51 22.73
C ASP A 218 -23.26 -2.45 21.73
N LYS A 219 -22.21 -1.67 22.03
CA LYS A 219 -21.01 -1.60 21.20
C LYS A 219 -20.25 -2.93 21.19
N LEU A 220 -20.20 -3.63 22.32
CA LEU A 220 -19.63 -4.98 22.38
C LEU A 220 -20.34 -5.93 21.41
N GLU A 221 -21.67 -5.97 21.46
CA GLU A 221 -22.45 -6.88 20.60
C GLU A 221 -22.29 -6.50 19.12
N GLN A 222 -22.28 -5.20 18.77
CA GLN A 222 -21.97 -4.74 17.41
C GLN A 222 -20.60 -5.23 16.91
N TRP A 223 -19.56 -5.07 17.73
CA TRP A 223 -18.21 -5.52 17.38
C TRP A 223 -18.11 -7.04 17.30
N ILE A 224 -18.66 -7.78 18.27
CA ILE A 224 -18.64 -9.25 18.25
C ILE A 224 -19.36 -9.78 17.01
N ASN A 225 -20.50 -9.22 16.62
CA ASN A 225 -21.24 -9.65 15.43
C ASN A 225 -20.41 -9.45 14.16
N ALA A 226 -19.86 -8.24 13.96
CA ALA A 226 -19.03 -7.92 12.80
C ALA A 226 -17.74 -8.78 12.74
N LEU A 227 -17.06 -8.91 13.87
CA LEU A 227 -15.84 -9.72 13.98
C LEU A 227 -16.14 -11.21 13.80
N SER A 228 -17.25 -11.72 14.33
CA SER A 228 -17.61 -13.14 14.20
C SER A 228 -17.79 -13.52 12.73
N LEU A 229 -18.43 -12.66 11.94
CA LEU A 229 -18.52 -12.81 10.49
C LEU A 229 -17.13 -12.79 9.84
N ALA A 230 -16.22 -11.95 10.33
CA ALA A 230 -14.88 -11.84 9.77
C ALA A 230 -13.87 -12.91 10.23
N THR A 231 -14.15 -13.60 11.32
CA THR A 231 -13.35 -14.73 11.79
C THR A 231 -13.70 -16.06 11.13
N LYS A 232 -14.92 -16.16 10.58
CA LYS A 232 -15.33 -17.34 9.82
C LYS A 232 -14.31 -17.59 8.71
N PRO A 233 -13.83 -18.83 8.55
CA PRO A 233 -13.05 -19.16 7.38
C PRO A 233 -13.92 -18.82 6.16
N LEU A 234 -13.45 -17.86 5.37
CA LEU A 234 -14.01 -17.60 4.06
C LEU A 234 -13.94 -18.91 3.27
N GLU A 235 -15.08 -19.47 2.90
CA GLU A 235 -15.17 -20.20 1.64
C GLU A 235 -15.17 -19.15 0.51
N GLU A 236 -14.11 -18.33 0.39
CA GLU A 236 -13.99 -17.35 -0.70
C GLU A 236 -12.54 -17.20 -1.21
N PRO A 237 -12.35 -16.92 -2.52
CA PRO A 237 -11.25 -17.39 -3.36
C PRO A 237 -9.95 -16.55 -3.37
N TRP A 238 -9.78 -15.63 -2.43
CA TRP A 238 -8.78 -14.54 -2.52
C TRP A 238 -7.65 -14.61 -1.49
N LEU A 239 -7.77 -15.47 -0.47
CA LEU A 239 -6.57 -16.00 0.18
C LEU A 239 -6.03 -17.07 -0.76
N ASP A 240 -5.15 -16.64 -1.64
CA ASP A 240 -4.75 -17.38 -2.82
C ASP A 240 -3.80 -18.54 -2.40
N GLU A 241 -4.32 -19.54 -1.68
CA GLU A 241 -3.70 -20.85 -1.49
C GLU A 241 -3.36 -21.45 -2.86
N LYS A 242 -4.12 -21.08 -3.91
CA LYS A 242 -3.75 -21.38 -5.29
C LYS A 242 -2.43 -20.69 -5.64
N THR A 243 -2.23 -19.40 -5.38
CA THR A 243 -0.92 -18.72 -5.59
C THR A 243 0.23 -19.40 -4.84
N LEU A 244 0.02 -19.88 -3.61
CA LEU A 244 1.04 -20.69 -2.91
C LEU A 244 1.39 -21.97 -3.67
N LYS A 245 0.43 -22.57 -4.39
CA LYS A 245 0.57 -23.80 -5.18
C LYS A 245 0.87 -23.54 -6.66
N LEU A 246 1.01 -22.28 -7.07
CA LEU A 246 1.29 -21.89 -8.45
C LEU A 246 2.76 -21.45 -8.58
N PRO A 247 3.37 -21.71 -9.75
CA PRO A 247 4.69 -21.18 -10.06
C PRO A 247 4.63 -19.66 -10.24
N PRO A 248 5.75 -18.94 -10.03
CA PRO A 248 5.83 -17.49 -10.19
C PRO A 248 5.29 -16.99 -11.53
N THR A 249 5.51 -17.76 -12.60
CA THR A 249 5.13 -17.41 -13.98
C THR A 249 3.63 -17.46 -14.24
N ARG A 250 2.85 -18.13 -13.40
CA ARG A 250 1.38 -18.24 -13.54
C ARG A 250 0.62 -17.21 -12.73
N ILE A 251 1.32 -16.39 -11.93
CA ILE A 251 0.69 -15.37 -11.11
C ILE A 251 0.46 -14.14 -11.97
N GLN A 252 -0.81 -13.84 -12.21
CA GLN A 252 -1.20 -12.67 -13.00
C GLN A 252 -1.04 -11.38 -12.19
N GLN A 253 -0.54 -10.34 -12.87
CA GLN A 253 -0.41 -8.96 -12.37
C GLN A 253 0.25 -8.84 -10.98
N PRO A 254 1.48 -9.35 -10.78
CA PRO A 254 2.23 -9.06 -9.57
C PRO A 254 2.60 -7.57 -9.54
N GLU A 255 2.47 -6.94 -8.38
CA GLU A 255 2.83 -5.52 -8.15
C GLU A 255 4.35 -5.34 -8.23
N CYS A 256 5.11 -6.36 -7.81
CA CYS A 256 6.54 -6.45 -8.05
C CYS A 256 6.99 -7.91 -7.99
N ALA A 257 7.97 -8.29 -8.82
CA ALA A 257 8.57 -9.61 -8.76
C ALA A 257 10.07 -9.53 -9.08
N GLY A 258 10.85 -10.41 -8.49
CA GLY A 258 12.28 -10.47 -8.74
C GLY A 258 13.07 -11.15 -7.63
N THR A 259 14.35 -11.31 -7.89
CA THR A 259 15.27 -11.97 -6.98
C THR A 259 15.65 -11.04 -5.82
N LEU A 260 15.42 -11.48 -4.59
CA LEU A 260 15.87 -10.82 -3.37
C LEU A 260 16.78 -11.75 -2.57
N CYS A 261 17.80 -11.19 -1.94
CA CYS A 261 18.54 -11.91 -0.91
C CYS A 261 17.87 -11.66 0.44
N THR A 262 17.31 -12.72 1.01
CA THR A 262 16.53 -12.70 2.26
C THR A 262 17.37 -13.22 3.42
N LEU A 263 17.30 -12.58 4.59
CA LEU A 263 17.97 -13.09 5.78
C LEU A 263 17.09 -14.15 6.48
N VAL A 264 17.59 -15.38 6.58
CA VAL A 264 16.83 -16.49 7.22
C VAL A 264 17.20 -16.59 8.69
N HIS A 265 16.31 -16.15 9.59
CA HIS A 265 16.50 -16.33 11.03
C HIS A 265 15.90 -17.65 11.51
N HIS A 266 16.73 -18.68 11.68
CA HIS A 266 16.42 -19.77 12.63
C HIS A 266 17.59 -20.27 13.48
N ARG A 267 18.86 -19.94 13.17
CA ARG A 267 20.04 -20.21 14.03
C ARG A 267 21.38 -19.66 13.47
N GLY A 268 21.35 -18.75 12.50
CA GLY A 268 22.55 -18.12 11.92
C GLY A 268 22.17 -17.00 10.96
N LYS A 269 23.00 -15.96 10.86
CA LYS A 269 22.81 -14.81 9.94
C LYS A 269 23.15 -15.20 8.49
N ALA A 270 22.41 -16.16 7.94
CA ALA A 270 22.63 -16.66 6.58
C ALA A 270 21.68 -15.98 5.58
N TRP A 271 22.26 -15.33 4.58
CA TRP A 271 21.52 -14.75 3.46
C TRP A 271 21.22 -15.81 2.41
N ARG A 272 19.97 -15.90 1.98
CA ARG A 272 19.55 -16.78 0.88
C ARG A 272 18.89 -15.99 -0.23
N ARG A 273 19.37 -16.19 -1.44
CA ARG A 273 18.73 -15.71 -2.66
C ARG A 273 17.42 -16.46 -2.87
N ARG A 274 16.33 -15.73 -3.08
CA ARG A 274 14.98 -16.25 -3.31
C ARG A 274 14.32 -15.41 -4.39
N PHE A 275 13.51 -16.04 -5.24
CA PHE A 275 12.62 -15.28 -6.10
C PHE A 275 11.42 -14.84 -5.25
N CYS A 276 11.19 -13.53 -5.16
CA CYS A 276 10.12 -12.96 -4.37
C CYS A 276 9.08 -12.34 -5.29
N LEU A 277 7.81 -12.45 -4.91
CA LEU A 277 6.69 -11.88 -5.64
C LEU A 277 5.78 -11.16 -4.65
N LEU A 278 5.45 -9.91 -4.96
CA LEU A 278 4.56 -9.05 -4.20
C LEU A 278 3.23 -8.94 -4.94
N LYS A 279 2.14 -9.24 -4.24
CA LYS A 279 0.78 -9.07 -4.73
C LYS A 279 -0.16 -8.86 -3.55
N ASN A 280 -0.98 -7.82 -3.58
CA ASN A 280 -1.99 -7.52 -2.57
C ASN A 280 -1.42 -7.43 -1.13
N ALA A 281 -0.30 -6.71 -0.96
CA ALA A 281 0.46 -6.64 0.29
C ALA A 281 0.89 -8.00 0.88
N CYS A 282 0.88 -9.06 0.07
CA CYS A 282 1.44 -10.36 0.41
C CYS A 282 2.74 -10.59 -0.37
N LEU A 283 3.80 -10.92 0.36
CA LEU A 283 5.11 -11.25 -0.20
C LEU A 283 5.30 -12.77 -0.20
N TYR A 284 5.36 -13.35 -1.39
CA TYR A 284 5.56 -14.77 -1.63
C TYR A 284 7.04 -15.07 -1.88
N PHE A 285 7.53 -16.16 -1.30
CA PHE A 285 8.92 -16.57 -1.40
C PHE A 285 9.04 -17.88 -2.17
N TYR A 286 9.81 -17.89 -3.24
CA TYR A 286 10.13 -19.07 -4.04
C TYR A 286 11.62 -19.40 -3.94
N SER A 287 12.01 -20.65 -4.20
CA SER A 287 13.43 -21.00 -4.31
C SER A 287 14.09 -20.21 -5.43
N ASP A 288 13.41 -20.13 -6.58
CA ASP A 288 13.82 -19.48 -7.81
C ASP A 288 12.60 -19.25 -8.73
N ILE A 289 12.81 -18.71 -9.92
CA ILE A 289 11.74 -18.38 -10.89
C ILE A 289 11.03 -19.61 -11.47
N ASN A 290 11.69 -20.77 -11.46
CA ASN A 290 11.17 -22.03 -12.01
C ASN A 290 10.51 -22.90 -10.93
N ALA A 291 10.42 -22.43 -9.69
CA ALA A 291 9.78 -23.15 -8.61
C ALA A 291 8.30 -23.39 -8.91
N ASP A 292 7.81 -24.61 -8.65
CA ASP A 292 6.42 -24.99 -8.89
C ASP A 292 5.44 -24.36 -7.88
N CYS A 293 5.94 -23.99 -6.70
CA CYS A 293 5.13 -23.46 -5.61
C CYS A 293 5.96 -22.55 -4.68
N ALA A 294 5.27 -21.72 -3.90
CA ALA A 294 5.90 -20.84 -2.94
C ALA A 294 6.35 -21.63 -1.70
N SER A 295 7.59 -21.39 -1.26
CA SER A 295 8.12 -21.87 0.02
C SER A 295 7.48 -21.22 1.24
N GLY A 296 6.74 -20.12 1.05
CA GLY A 296 6.02 -19.42 2.10
C GLY A 296 5.53 -18.06 1.64
N MET A 297 4.75 -17.41 2.50
CA MET A 297 4.16 -16.09 2.29
C MET A 297 4.25 -15.26 3.57
N ALA A 298 4.41 -13.95 3.42
CA ALA A 298 4.30 -12.98 4.49
C ALA A 298 3.24 -11.93 4.15
N CYS A 299 2.24 -11.77 5.02
CA CYS A 299 1.29 -10.67 4.97
C CYS A 299 1.95 -9.41 5.54
N LEU A 300 2.02 -8.35 4.74
CA LEU A 300 2.78 -7.14 5.04
C LEU A 300 1.91 -5.96 5.48
N GLN A 301 0.61 -6.18 5.73
CA GLN A 301 -0.28 -5.12 6.20
C GLN A 301 0.24 -4.50 7.51
N GLY A 302 0.46 -3.19 7.50
CA GLY A 302 1.02 -2.45 8.64
C GLY A 302 2.54 -2.57 8.83
N TYR A 303 3.26 -3.29 7.98
CA TYR A 303 4.73 -3.25 7.99
C TYR A 303 5.23 -1.92 7.45
N ARG A 304 6.31 -1.42 8.04
CA ARG A 304 7.00 -0.23 7.53
C ARG A 304 8.20 -0.65 6.70
N VAL A 305 8.30 -0.10 5.51
CA VAL A 305 9.45 -0.27 4.63
C VAL A 305 10.53 0.74 5.04
N GLN A 306 11.76 0.28 5.24
CA GLN A 306 12.89 1.16 5.59
C GLN A 306 14.14 0.79 4.81
N SER A 307 14.90 1.81 4.38
CA SER A 307 16.26 1.59 3.87
C SER A 307 17.19 1.26 5.02
N SER A 308 17.87 0.11 4.96
CA SER A 308 18.78 -0.29 6.04
C SER A 308 20.13 0.41 5.87
N ALA A 309 20.58 1.13 6.90
CA ALA A 309 21.85 1.86 6.91
C ALA A 309 23.06 1.00 7.34
N SER A 310 22.83 -0.26 7.72
CA SER A 310 23.83 -1.11 8.37
C SER A 310 24.80 -1.77 7.37
N GLY A 311 25.78 -0.99 6.90
CA GLY A 311 27.19 -1.28 6.57
C GLY A 311 27.66 -2.51 5.76
N ALA A 312 27.00 -3.66 5.78
CA ALA A 312 27.53 -4.89 5.18
C ALA A 312 26.97 -5.19 3.77
N LYS A 313 25.83 -4.61 3.40
CA LYS A 313 25.15 -4.85 2.12
C LYS A 313 24.62 -3.52 1.56
N ARG A 314 25.24 -3.06 0.47
CA ARG A 314 25.10 -1.70 -0.08
C ARG A 314 23.66 -1.33 -0.48
N PHE A 315 22.89 -2.28 -0.98
CA PHE A 315 21.50 -2.08 -1.41
C PHE A 315 20.50 -2.83 -0.51
N ALA A 316 20.71 -2.76 0.81
CA ALA A 316 19.84 -3.39 1.79
C ALA A 316 18.61 -2.53 2.16
N PHE A 317 17.54 -3.20 2.52
CA PHE A 317 16.31 -2.64 3.07
C PHE A 317 15.64 -3.64 4.01
N GLU A 318 14.70 -3.18 4.82
CA GLU A 318 14.05 -3.99 5.85
C GLU A 318 12.55 -3.69 5.93
N LEU A 319 11.79 -4.70 6.34
CA LEU A 319 10.37 -4.57 6.65
C LEU A 319 10.20 -4.68 8.15
N VAL A 320 10.00 -3.53 8.79
CA VAL A 320 9.85 -3.41 10.22
C VAL A 320 8.40 -3.79 10.58
N PRO A 321 8.20 -4.84 11.39
CA PRO A 321 6.86 -5.24 11.77
C PRO A 321 6.21 -4.17 12.66
N PRO A 322 4.87 -4.01 12.60
CA PRO A 322 4.15 -3.12 13.51
C PRO A 322 4.24 -3.58 14.96
N GLU A 323 4.54 -4.87 15.19
CA GLU A 323 4.61 -5.46 16.52
C GLU A 323 5.85 -6.35 16.71
N PRO A 324 6.47 -6.34 17.91
CA PRO A 324 7.67 -7.13 18.18
C PRO A 324 7.48 -8.66 18.06
N SER A 325 6.25 -9.16 18.14
CA SER A 325 5.93 -10.58 17.97
C SER A 325 5.95 -11.05 16.52
N LEU A 326 5.83 -10.11 15.57
CA LEU A 326 5.87 -10.42 14.15
C LEU A 326 7.32 -10.43 13.64
N LYS A 327 7.53 -11.12 12.52
CA LYS A 327 8.88 -11.37 12.00
C LYS A 327 9.44 -10.10 11.36
N HIS A 328 10.64 -9.70 11.78
CA HIS A 328 11.41 -8.68 11.07
C HIS A 328 12.06 -9.30 9.82
N PHE A 329 11.84 -8.70 8.65
CA PHE A 329 12.47 -9.13 7.40
C PHE A 329 13.59 -8.18 6.98
N TYR A 330 14.70 -8.77 6.54
CA TYR A 330 15.83 -8.05 5.96
C TYR A 330 16.11 -8.56 4.56
N PHE A 331 16.33 -7.60 3.65
CA PHE A 331 16.53 -7.83 2.24
C PHE A 331 17.74 -7.07 1.73
N TYR A 332 18.35 -7.57 0.66
CA TYR A 332 19.17 -6.73 -0.22
C TYR A 332 19.01 -7.14 -1.68
N THR A 333 19.25 -6.20 -2.57
CA THR A 333 19.25 -6.39 -4.03
C THR A 333 20.67 -6.32 -4.58
N ASP A 334 20.85 -6.81 -5.80
CA ASP A 334 22.14 -6.72 -6.50
C ASP A 334 22.38 -5.32 -7.10
N THR A 335 21.30 -4.55 -7.36
CA THR A 335 21.38 -3.18 -7.92
C THR A 335 20.59 -2.15 -7.11
N GLU A 336 20.99 -0.88 -7.19
CA GLU A 336 20.26 0.24 -6.58
C GLU A 336 18.89 0.46 -7.24
N MET A 337 18.78 0.23 -8.55
CA MET A 337 17.50 0.33 -9.27
C MET A 337 16.49 -0.69 -8.76
N ASP A 338 16.93 -1.95 -8.57
CA ASP A 338 16.07 -2.99 -7.99
C ASP A 338 15.64 -2.62 -6.57
N LYS A 339 16.55 -2.06 -5.76
CA LYS A 339 16.21 -1.59 -4.41
C LYS A 339 15.11 -0.53 -4.48
N LYS A 340 15.29 0.50 -5.30
CA LYS A 340 14.30 1.58 -5.47
C LYS A 340 12.95 1.03 -5.95
N ARG A 341 12.96 0.12 -6.93
CA ARG A 341 11.73 -0.54 -7.42
C ARG A 341 11.03 -1.33 -6.32
N TRP A 342 11.77 -2.14 -5.56
CA TRP A 342 11.20 -2.93 -4.47
C TRP A 342 10.66 -2.07 -3.34
N LEU A 343 11.39 -1.03 -2.92
CA LEU A 343 10.92 -0.08 -1.91
C LEU A 343 9.59 0.56 -2.36
N ALA A 344 9.56 1.15 -3.55
CA ALA A 344 8.37 1.82 -4.08
C ALA A 344 7.17 0.86 -4.21
N ALA A 345 7.38 -0.35 -4.70
CA ALA A 345 6.32 -1.33 -4.83
C ALA A 345 5.80 -1.83 -3.47
N LEU A 346 6.70 -2.06 -2.49
CA LEU A 346 6.32 -2.47 -1.15
C LEU A 346 5.57 -1.35 -0.42
N GLU A 347 6.05 -0.11 -0.50
CA GLU A 347 5.40 1.07 0.07
C GLU A 347 4.02 1.26 -0.56
N TYR A 348 3.92 1.30 -1.89
CA TYR A 348 2.65 1.44 -2.60
C TYR A 348 1.67 0.31 -2.28
N SER A 349 2.14 -0.94 -2.35
CA SER A 349 1.32 -2.12 -2.07
C SER A 349 0.80 -2.08 -0.64
N ILE A 350 1.64 -1.79 0.35
CA ILE A 350 1.21 -1.75 1.76
C ILE A 350 0.30 -0.53 2.03
N ASP A 351 0.65 0.65 1.51
CA ASP A 351 -0.08 1.89 1.75
C ASP A 351 -1.47 1.89 1.11
N ARG A 352 -1.65 1.23 -0.04
CA ARG A 352 -2.97 1.06 -0.69
C ARG A 352 -4.01 0.41 0.22
N TRP A 353 -3.59 -0.45 1.14
CA TRP A 353 -4.49 -1.09 2.11
C TRP A 353 -4.63 -0.30 3.42
N ILE A 354 -3.69 0.60 3.70
CA ILE A 354 -3.66 1.46 4.88
C ILE A 354 -4.52 2.71 4.68
N LYS A 355 -4.38 3.39 3.53
CA LYS A 355 -5.14 4.59 3.20
C LYS A 355 -6.50 4.21 2.63
N VAL A 356 -7.49 4.07 3.50
CA VAL A 356 -8.88 4.32 3.13
C VAL A 356 -9.44 5.20 4.24
N SER A 357 -9.47 6.50 3.94
CA SER A 357 -10.15 7.56 4.70
C SER A 357 -11.63 7.29 4.84
#